data_AF-A0A535T110-F1
#
_entry.id   AF-A0A535T110-F1
#
_cell.length_a   1.000
_cell.length_b   1.000
_cell.length_c   1.000
_cell.angle_alpha   90.00
_cell.angle_beta   90.00
_cell.angle_gamma   90.00
#
_symmetry.space_group_name_H-M   'P 1'
#
loop_
_entity.id
_entity.type
_entity.pdbx_description
1 polymer ?
#
loop_
_entity_poly.entity_id
_entity_poly.type
_entity_poly.pdbx_seq_one_letter_code
_entity_poly.pdbx_strand_id
1 'polypeptide(L)'
;MPARTGFRLPHRGLLFLAVPDGAVSEMATRIAQMKPPAALGIVHLSGALGLDVLSALEGNPRGSFHPLQSFPMPRDPSAFQGITVAVDATTPSLMRRLRALARAVGAKPRHVGDEQRVLYHAAAVYASNFVDVVVAEAVRLLRGTGWTEEEATRALLPLVEGAVANIRRRGPVEALTGPIRRGDAETVTRHLRVLDRPDLYRMLALVALEIAEEAGLDPAAAGRTKRALTRDVAATRRRGRR
;
A
#
# COMPACT_ATOMS: atom_id res chain seq x y z
N MET A 1 -23.77 5.74 9.90
CA MET A 1 -24.10 4.35 9.51
C MET A 1 -25.55 4.08 9.91
N PRO A 2 -26.51 4.02 8.98
CA PRO A 2 -27.88 3.70 9.36
C PRO A 2 -27.89 2.28 9.93
N ALA A 3 -28.25 2.17 11.21
CA ALA A 3 -28.43 0.88 11.86
C ALA A 3 -29.57 0.15 11.14
N ARG A 4 -29.26 -0.97 10.49
CA ARG A 4 -30.30 -1.90 10.06
C ARG A 4 -31.04 -2.33 11.33
N THR A 5 -32.27 -1.86 11.49
CA THR A 5 -33.16 -2.29 12.57
C THR A 5 -33.35 -3.80 12.44
N GLY A 6 -33.18 -4.53 13.55
CA GLY A 6 -33.38 -5.99 13.59
C GLY A 6 -32.16 -6.86 13.28
N PHE A 7 -30.93 -6.32 13.24
CA PHE A 7 -29.73 -7.18 13.20
C PHE A 7 -29.66 -8.07 14.45
N ARG A 8 -29.65 -9.39 14.25
CA ARG A 8 -29.45 -10.38 15.32
C ARG A 8 -28.07 -11.01 15.16
N LEU A 9 -27.37 -11.17 16.27
CA LEU A 9 -26.07 -11.81 16.28
C LEU A 9 -26.21 -13.30 15.96
N PRO A 10 -25.31 -13.87 15.12
CA PRO A 10 -25.30 -15.29 14.86
C PRO A 10 -24.89 -16.08 16.12
N HIS A 11 -25.50 -17.24 16.34
CA HIS A 11 -25.20 -18.11 17.49
C HIS A 11 -23.77 -18.71 17.45
N ARG A 12 -23.22 -18.87 16.24
CA ARG A 12 -21.87 -19.39 15.97
C ARG A 12 -21.37 -18.84 14.64
N GLY A 13 -20.06 -18.83 14.43
CA GLY A 13 -19.47 -18.46 13.14
C GLY A 13 -18.39 -17.39 13.27
N LEU A 14 -18.35 -16.50 12.30
CA LEU A 14 -17.49 -15.32 12.26
C LEU A 14 -18.37 -14.10 11.98
N LEU A 15 -18.14 -13.01 12.70
CA LEU A 15 -18.72 -11.71 12.45
C LEU A 15 -17.63 -10.77 11.96
N PHE A 16 -17.73 -10.32 10.71
CA PHE A 16 -16.78 -9.40 10.11
C PHE A 16 -17.22 -7.94 10.29
N LEU A 17 -16.33 -7.10 10.80
CA LEU A 17 -16.49 -5.65 10.90
C LEU A 17 -15.89 -5.01 9.65
N ALA A 18 -16.68 -4.97 8.59
CA ALA A 18 -16.35 -4.30 7.33
C ALA A 18 -16.78 -2.82 7.39
N VAL A 19 -16.18 -2.08 8.30
CA VAL A 19 -16.41 -0.64 8.52
C VAL A 19 -15.09 0.12 8.33
N PRO A 20 -15.12 1.45 8.10
CA PRO A 20 -13.91 2.26 8.11
C PRO A 20 -13.12 2.09 9.40
N ASP A 21 -11.80 2.15 9.32
CA ASP A 21 -10.88 1.91 10.44
C ASP A 21 -11.26 2.71 11.69
N GLY A 22 -11.54 4.00 11.55
CA GLY A 22 -11.94 4.87 12.67
C GLY A 22 -13.24 4.47 13.37
N ALA A 23 -14.06 3.60 12.78
CA ALA A 23 -15.33 3.12 13.34
C ALA A 23 -15.24 1.72 13.96
N VAL A 24 -14.09 1.03 13.87
CA VAL A 24 -13.96 -0.37 14.32
C VAL A 24 -14.17 -0.48 15.83
N SER A 25 -13.51 0.36 16.63
CA SER A 25 -13.63 0.33 18.10
C SER A 25 -15.04 0.67 18.58
N GLU A 26 -15.66 1.70 17.99
CA GLU A 26 -17.05 2.05 18.30
C GLU A 26 -18.01 0.89 17.98
N MET A 27 -17.82 0.24 16.83
CA MET A 27 -18.64 -0.91 16.44
C MET A 27 -18.43 -2.10 17.40
N ALA A 28 -17.20 -2.34 17.85
CA ALA A 28 -16.91 -3.39 18.83
C ALA A 28 -17.67 -3.15 20.14
N THR A 29 -17.68 -1.92 20.65
CA THR A 29 -18.44 -1.53 21.85
C THR A 29 -19.94 -1.74 21.68
N ARG A 30 -20.50 -1.36 20.52
CA ARG A 30 -21.93 -1.57 20.23
C ARG A 30 -22.28 -3.06 20.18
N ILE A 31 -21.42 -3.90 19.60
CA ILE A 31 -21.62 -5.36 19.57
C ILE A 31 -21.52 -5.94 20.98
N ALA A 32 -20.60 -5.46 21.83
CA ALA A 32 -20.46 -5.94 23.21
C ALA A 32 -21.76 -5.74 24.01
N GLN A 33 -22.47 -4.62 23.81
CA GLN A 33 -23.77 -4.35 24.44
C GLN A 33 -24.86 -5.35 24.06
N MET A 34 -24.74 -5.97 22.88
CA MET A 34 -25.65 -7.03 22.42
C MET A 34 -25.34 -8.41 23.04
N LYS A 35 -24.30 -8.51 23.88
CA LYS A 35 -23.88 -9.75 24.58
C LYS A 35 -23.68 -10.93 23.62
N PRO A 36 -22.69 -10.86 22.71
CA PRO A 36 -22.47 -11.89 21.72
C PRO A 36 -22.17 -13.25 22.37
N PRO A 37 -22.59 -14.36 21.75
CA PRO A 37 -22.21 -15.69 22.23
C PRO A 37 -20.68 -15.81 22.33
N ALA A 38 -20.17 -16.38 23.42
CA ALA A 38 -18.72 -16.48 23.66
C ALA A 38 -17.95 -17.19 22.53
N ALA A 39 -18.58 -18.12 21.81
CA ALA A 39 -17.98 -18.84 20.69
C ALA A 39 -17.96 -18.06 19.36
N LEU A 40 -18.61 -16.89 19.29
CA LEU A 40 -18.63 -16.07 18.09
C LEU A 40 -17.28 -15.39 17.90
N GLY A 41 -16.61 -15.68 16.78
CA GLY A 41 -15.36 -14.99 16.41
C GLY A 41 -15.64 -13.63 15.81
N ILE A 42 -15.02 -12.58 16.35
CA ILE A 42 -15.17 -11.19 15.90
C ILE A 42 -13.92 -10.80 15.12
N VAL A 43 -14.09 -10.33 13.88
CA VAL A 43 -12.98 -10.13 12.95
C VAL A 43 -13.07 -8.77 12.30
N HIS A 44 -12.04 -7.94 12.36
CA HIS A 44 -11.98 -6.70 11.57
C HIS A 44 -11.18 -6.91 10.27
N LEU A 45 -11.36 -5.99 9.31
CA LEU A 45 -10.67 -6.05 8.02
C LEU A 45 -9.52 -5.04 7.89
N SER A 46 -9.33 -4.14 8.86
CA SER A 46 -8.24 -3.14 8.80
C SER A 46 -6.85 -3.79 8.66
N GLY A 47 -6.06 -3.24 7.74
CA GLY A 47 -4.65 -3.57 7.60
C GLY A 47 -3.73 -2.87 8.59
N ALA A 48 -4.20 -1.79 9.22
CA ALA A 48 -3.40 -0.91 10.09
C ALA A 48 -3.66 -1.14 11.59
N LEU A 49 -4.89 -1.50 11.96
CA LEU A 49 -5.31 -1.64 13.37
C LEU A 49 -4.99 -3.01 13.94
N GLY A 50 -4.46 -3.04 15.16
CA GLY A 50 -4.23 -4.28 15.90
C GLY A 50 -5.51 -4.88 16.48
N LEU A 51 -5.39 -5.95 17.26
CA LEU A 51 -6.56 -6.59 17.88
C LEU A 51 -7.10 -5.83 19.11
N ASP A 52 -6.35 -4.85 19.62
CA ASP A 52 -6.69 -3.98 20.73
C ASP A 52 -7.95 -3.14 20.49
N VAL A 53 -8.23 -2.80 19.23
CA VAL A 53 -9.47 -2.11 18.84
C VAL A 53 -10.74 -2.95 19.08
N LEU A 54 -10.57 -4.24 19.35
CA LEU A 54 -11.66 -5.15 19.74
C LEU A 54 -11.67 -5.44 21.26
N SER A 55 -11.00 -4.63 22.10
CA SER A 55 -10.91 -4.83 23.56
C SER A 55 -12.26 -4.90 24.29
N ALA A 56 -13.29 -4.20 23.81
CA ALA A 56 -14.65 -4.31 24.37
C ALA A 56 -15.26 -5.73 24.27
N LEU A 57 -14.62 -6.63 23.50
CA LEU A 57 -15.07 -8.00 23.21
C LEU A 57 -14.06 -9.06 23.70
N GLU A 58 -13.36 -8.81 24.81
CA GLU A 58 -12.37 -9.71 25.40
C GLU A 58 -12.88 -11.13 25.69
N GLY A 59 -14.18 -11.28 25.99
CA GLY A 59 -14.82 -12.59 26.19
C GLY A 59 -15.02 -13.41 24.90
N ASN A 60 -14.68 -12.87 23.74
CA ASN A 60 -14.81 -13.50 22.44
C ASN A 60 -13.45 -13.78 21.78
N PRO A 61 -13.34 -14.81 20.91
CA PRO A 61 -12.25 -14.92 19.97
C PRO A 61 -12.22 -13.69 19.04
N ARG A 62 -11.08 -12.99 18.98
CA ARG A 62 -10.90 -11.78 18.20
C ARG A 62 -9.83 -12.00 17.13
N GLY A 63 -9.99 -11.40 15.97
CA GLY A 63 -9.02 -11.53 14.89
C GLY A 63 -9.06 -10.42 13.87
N SER A 64 -8.15 -10.51 12.92
CA SER A 64 -8.07 -9.65 11.75
C SER A 64 -7.96 -10.50 10.48
N PHE A 65 -8.53 -10.00 9.39
CA PHE A 65 -8.49 -10.63 8.08
C PHE A 65 -8.39 -9.52 7.04
N HIS A 66 -7.18 -9.14 6.66
CA HIS A 66 -6.94 -8.03 5.75
C HIS A 66 -6.45 -8.58 4.40
N PRO A 67 -7.29 -8.53 3.34
CA PRO A 67 -6.86 -8.82 1.98
C PRO A 67 -5.83 -7.77 1.52
N LEU A 68 -4.63 -8.20 1.14
CA LEU A 68 -3.58 -7.33 0.59
C LEU A 68 -3.89 -7.00 -0.88
N GLN A 69 -4.94 -6.23 -1.10
CA GLN A 69 -5.46 -5.86 -2.41
C GLN A 69 -6.33 -4.60 -2.28
N SER A 70 -6.38 -3.78 -3.33
CA SER A 70 -7.23 -2.59 -3.39
C SER A 70 -8.66 -2.92 -3.83
N PHE A 71 -9.63 -2.54 -3.00
CA PHE A 71 -11.07 -2.70 -3.24
C PHE A 71 -11.80 -1.34 -3.16
N PRO A 72 -11.57 -0.41 -4.12
CA PRO A 72 -12.24 0.89 -4.11
C PRO A 72 -13.74 0.79 -4.42
N MET A 73 -14.16 -0.30 -5.06
CA MET A 73 -15.53 -0.66 -5.40
C MET A 73 -15.72 -2.17 -5.21
N PRO A 74 -16.97 -2.67 -5.10
CA PRO A 74 -17.23 -4.10 -5.16
C PRO A 74 -16.57 -4.75 -6.39
N ARG A 75 -15.92 -5.89 -6.19
CA ARG A 75 -15.26 -6.67 -7.24
C ARG A 75 -15.80 -8.09 -7.27
N ASP A 76 -15.59 -8.76 -8.39
CA ASP A 76 -15.85 -10.19 -8.52
C ASP A 76 -15.04 -11.00 -7.48
N PRO A 77 -15.58 -12.11 -6.93
CA PRO A 77 -14.87 -12.98 -5.99
C PRO A 77 -13.49 -13.45 -6.49
N SER A 78 -13.27 -13.52 -7.81
CA SER A 78 -11.95 -13.83 -8.38
C SER A 78 -10.86 -12.84 -7.98
N ALA A 79 -11.19 -11.65 -7.49
CA ALA A 79 -10.22 -10.68 -6.95
C ALA A 79 -9.43 -11.20 -5.74
N PHE A 80 -9.88 -12.27 -5.09
CA PHE A 80 -9.16 -12.96 -4.03
C PHE A 80 -8.16 -14.02 -4.53
N GLN A 81 -8.20 -14.40 -5.80
CA GLN A 81 -7.36 -15.45 -6.33
C GLN A 81 -5.89 -15.03 -6.34
N GLY A 82 -5.06 -15.79 -5.64
CA GLY A 82 -3.61 -15.60 -5.60
C GLY A 82 -3.12 -14.45 -4.72
N ILE A 83 -4.00 -13.58 -4.21
CA ILE A 83 -3.61 -12.49 -3.31
C ILE A 83 -3.17 -13.03 -1.95
N THR A 84 -2.42 -12.22 -1.21
CA THR A 84 -2.16 -12.50 0.22
C THR A 84 -3.32 -11.98 1.06
N VAL A 85 -3.71 -12.73 2.09
CA VAL A 85 -4.56 -12.22 3.17
C VAL A 85 -3.74 -12.27 4.45
N ALA A 86 -3.50 -11.10 5.05
CA ALA A 86 -2.94 -11.00 6.39
C ALA A 86 -4.00 -11.41 7.41
N VAL A 87 -3.66 -12.34 8.29
CA VAL A 87 -4.56 -12.83 9.35
C VAL A 87 -3.89 -12.71 10.69
N ASP A 88 -4.66 -12.40 11.73
CA ASP A 88 -4.25 -12.52 13.13
C ASP A 88 -5.42 -12.97 14.00
N ALA A 89 -5.15 -13.58 15.15
CA ALA A 89 -6.19 -14.03 16.06
C ALA A 89 -5.69 -14.27 17.49
N THR A 90 -6.55 -13.98 18.47
CA THR A 90 -6.29 -14.24 19.89
C THR A 90 -6.31 -15.72 20.28
N THR A 91 -6.86 -16.60 19.43
CA THR A 91 -6.93 -18.03 19.71
C THR A 91 -6.39 -18.88 18.55
N PRO A 92 -5.73 -20.02 18.82
CA PRO A 92 -5.28 -20.94 17.76
C PRO A 92 -6.43 -21.49 16.92
N SER A 93 -7.61 -21.67 17.52
CA SER A 93 -8.82 -22.12 16.82
C SER A 93 -9.27 -21.10 15.77
N LEU A 94 -9.41 -19.83 16.15
CA LEU A 94 -9.80 -18.77 15.22
C LEU A 94 -8.74 -18.57 14.14
N MET A 95 -7.45 -18.58 14.49
CA MET A 95 -6.35 -18.51 13.52
C MET A 95 -6.48 -19.60 12.43
N ARG A 96 -6.73 -20.86 12.82
CA ARG A 96 -6.94 -21.95 11.84
C ARG A 96 -8.14 -21.69 10.94
N ARG A 97 -9.26 -21.20 11.49
CA ARG A 97 -10.47 -20.87 10.72
C ARG A 97 -10.23 -19.75 9.73
N LEU A 98 -9.56 -18.67 10.13
CA LEU A 98 -9.22 -17.55 9.24
C LEU A 98 -8.28 -17.98 8.11
N ARG A 99 -7.25 -18.79 8.43
CA ARG A 99 -6.37 -19.36 7.41
C ARG A 99 -7.10 -20.28 6.44
N ALA A 100 -8.04 -21.10 6.93
CA ALA A 100 -8.87 -21.95 6.08
C ALA A 100 -9.79 -21.12 5.17
N LEU A 101 -10.41 -20.08 5.71
CA LEU A 101 -11.26 -19.16 4.95
C LEU A 101 -10.48 -18.46 3.83
N ALA A 102 -9.29 -17.93 4.11
CA ALA A 102 -8.44 -17.31 3.10
C ALA A 102 -8.14 -18.27 1.94
N ARG A 103 -7.78 -19.53 2.24
CA ARG A 103 -7.55 -20.54 1.20
C ARG A 103 -8.81 -20.88 0.42
N ALA A 104 -9.96 -20.97 1.09
CA ALA A 104 -11.24 -21.29 0.45
C ALA A 104 -11.67 -20.22 -0.58
N VAL A 105 -11.27 -18.96 -0.38
CA VAL A 105 -11.48 -17.88 -1.36
C VAL A 105 -10.34 -17.74 -2.39
N GLY A 106 -9.38 -18.67 -2.40
CA GLY A 106 -8.26 -18.68 -3.35
C GLY A 106 -7.07 -17.80 -2.95
N ALA A 107 -7.08 -17.22 -1.75
CA ALA A 107 -6.01 -16.38 -1.24
C ALA A 107 -4.96 -17.19 -0.45
N LYS A 108 -3.79 -16.58 -0.26
CA LYS A 108 -2.67 -17.12 0.50
C LYS A 108 -2.64 -16.48 1.89
N PRO A 109 -2.97 -17.22 2.97
CA PRO A 109 -2.94 -16.63 4.30
C PRO A 109 -1.51 -16.41 4.81
N ARG A 110 -1.24 -15.24 5.38
CA ARG A 110 -0.01 -14.90 6.08
C ARG A 110 -0.34 -14.36 7.47
N HIS A 111 0.34 -14.85 8.50
CA HIS A 111 0.21 -14.24 9.84
C HIS A 111 0.95 -12.91 9.86
N VAL A 112 0.28 -11.86 10.29
CA VAL A 112 0.84 -10.53 10.58
C VAL A 112 0.33 -10.13 11.95
N GLY A 113 1.21 -10.16 12.95
CA GLY A 113 0.89 -9.74 14.31
C GLY A 113 0.95 -8.22 14.48
N ASP A 114 0.48 -7.73 15.62
CA ASP A 114 0.40 -6.29 15.92
C ASP A 114 1.77 -5.58 15.82
N GLU A 115 2.85 -6.23 16.25
CA GLU A 115 4.22 -5.70 16.14
C GLU A 115 4.65 -5.38 14.70
N GLN A 116 4.15 -6.15 13.72
CA GLN A 116 4.52 -6.01 12.31
C GLN A 116 3.50 -5.20 11.51
N ARG A 117 2.31 -4.96 12.07
CA ARG A 117 1.14 -4.51 11.33
C ARG A 117 1.31 -3.12 10.75
N VAL A 118 1.91 -2.21 11.52
CA VAL A 118 2.17 -0.83 11.06
C VAL A 118 3.10 -0.84 9.84
N LEU A 119 4.21 -1.59 9.92
CA LEU A 119 5.16 -1.71 8.80
C LEU A 119 4.53 -2.41 7.59
N TYR A 120 3.78 -3.49 7.83
CA TYR A 120 3.03 -4.21 6.80
C TYR A 120 2.07 -3.28 6.04
N HIS A 121 1.30 -2.46 6.76
CA HIS A 121 0.37 -1.53 6.14
C HIS A 121 1.10 -0.44 5.35
N ALA A 122 2.18 0.12 5.92
CA ALA A 122 3.01 1.09 5.21
C ALA A 122 3.57 0.50 3.90
N ALA A 123 4.05 -0.74 3.90
CA ALA A 123 4.50 -1.43 2.69
C ALA A 123 3.39 -1.58 1.64
N ALA A 124 2.15 -1.86 2.07
CA ALA A 124 0.99 -1.89 1.18
C ALA A 124 0.69 -0.52 0.55
N VAL A 125 0.81 0.57 1.33
CA VAL A 125 0.66 1.95 0.84
C VAL A 125 1.71 2.28 -0.22
N TYR A 126 2.97 1.89 -0.01
CA TYR A 126 4.03 2.03 -1.01
C TYR A 126 3.71 1.29 -2.31
N ALA A 127 3.22 0.05 -2.21
CA ALA A 127 2.96 -0.81 -3.37
C ALA A 127 1.64 -0.50 -4.11
N SER A 128 0.76 0.33 -3.53
CA SER A 128 -0.54 0.69 -4.11
C SER A 128 -0.71 2.21 -4.21
N ASN A 129 -1.01 2.88 -3.10
CA ASN A 129 -1.40 4.30 -3.13
C ASN A 129 -0.31 5.19 -3.72
N PHE A 130 0.96 4.92 -3.42
CA PHE A 130 2.05 5.72 -3.96
C PHE A 130 2.33 5.45 -5.44
N VAL A 131 1.90 4.31 -6.00
CA VAL A 131 1.87 4.12 -7.45
C VAL A 131 0.89 5.12 -8.08
N ASP A 132 -0.32 5.25 -7.52
CA ASP A 132 -1.32 6.22 -8.00
C ASP A 132 -0.78 7.66 -7.95
N VAL A 133 -0.12 8.03 -6.84
CA VAL A 133 0.47 9.36 -6.64
C VAL A 133 1.57 9.66 -7.66
N VAL A 134 2.50 8.71 -7.89
CA VAL A 134 3.60 8.90 -8.85
C VAL A 134 3.07 9.02 -10.27
N VAL A 135 2.07 8.22 -10.65
CA VAL A 135 1.44 8.30 -11.97
C VAL A 135 0.67 9.61 -12.14
N ALA A 136 -0.09 10.05 -11.13
CA ALA A 136 -0.79 11.33 -11.17
C ALA A 136 0.18 12.52 -11.30
N GLU A 137 1.33 12.48 -10.62
CA GLU A 137 2.36 13.51 -10.78
C GLU A 137 2.97 13.49 -12.19
N ALA A 138 3.22 12.31 -12.77
CA ALA A 138 3.70 12.21 -14.15
C ALA A 138 2.70 12.77 -15.17
N VAL A 139 1.39 12.51 -14.98
CA VAL A 139 0.31 13.10 -15.77
C VAL A 139 0.30 14.62 -15.63
N ARG A 140 0.43 15.15 -14.40
CA ARG A 140 0.50 16.59 -14.15
C ARG A 140 1.65 17.27 -14.89
N LEU A 141 2.82 16.62 -14.97
CA LEU A 141 3.97 17.13 -15.71
C LEU A 141 3.68 17.23 -17.22
N LEU A 142 3.04 16.22 -17.82
CA LEU A 142 2.65 16.27 -19.25
C LEU A 142 1.55 17.30 -19.52
N ARG A 143 0.61 17.48 -18.59
CA ARG A 143 -0.39 18.56 -18.70
C ARG A 143 0.26 19.94 -18.76
N GLY A 144 1.38 20.13 -18.05
CA GLY A 144 2.19 21.36 -18.12
C GLY A 144 2.81 21.64 -19.49
N THR A 145 2.81 20.66 -20.41
CA THR A 145 3.32 20.81 -21.79
C THR A 145 2.22 20.80 -22.85
N GLY A 146 0.95 20.91 -22.43
CA GLY A 146 -0.21 21.04 -23.32
C GLY A 146 -1.00 19.75 -23.57
N TRP A 147 -0.66 18.65 -22.91
CA TRP A 147 -1.43 17.40 -22.99
C TRP A 147 -2.72 17.49 -22.20
N THR A 148 -3.79 16.86 -22.68
CA THR A 148 -4.97 16.56 -21.85
C THR A 148 -4.65 15.48 -20.83
N GLU A 149 -5.48 15.37 -19.79
CA GLU A 149 -5.32 14.32 -18.78
C GLU A 149 -5.49 12.91 -19.38
N GLU A 150 -6.45 12.76 -20.29
CA GLU A 150 -6.74 11.51 -20.99
C GLU A 150 -5.59 11.08 -21.90
N GLU A 151 -4.99 12.00 -22.65
CA GLU A 151 -3.84 11.71 -23.51
C GLU A 151 -2.61 11.30 -22.69
N ALA A 152 -2.30 12.07 -21.64
CA ALA A 152 -1.17 11.79 -20.77
C ALA A 152 -1.33 10.45 -20.05
N THR A 153 -2.52 10.17 -19.51
CA THR A 153 -2.83 8.91 -18.83
C THR A 153 -2.73 7.73 -19.78
N ARG A 154 -3.30 7.83 -20.98
CA ARG A 154 -3.24 6.79 -22.01
C ARG A 154 -1.82 6.51 -22.47
N ALA A 155 -0.98 7.53 -22.60
CA ALA A 155 0.41 7.39 -22.99
C ALA A 155 1.28 6.77 -21.88
N LEU A 156 1.02 7.10 -20.61
CA LEU A 156 1.83 6.65 -19.48
C LEU A 156 1.46 5.26 -18.95
N LEU A 157 0.20 4.83 -19.05
CA LEU A 157 -0.26 3.54 -18.54
C LEU A 157 0.55 2.34 -19.07
N PRO A 158 0.82 2.21 -20.38
CA PRO A 158 1.65 1.12 -20.91
C PRO A 158 3.07 1.09 -20.32
N LEU A 159 3.63 2.27 -20.01
CA LEU A 159 4.95 2.37 -19.37
C LEU A 159 4.91 1.83 -17.93
N VAL A 160 3.85 2.15 -17.18
CA VAL A 160 3.64 1.64 -15.81
C VAL A 160 3.45 0.13 -15.82
N GLU A 161 2.62 -0.40 -16.73
CA GLU A 161 2.42 -1.83 -16.91
C GLU A 161 3.73 -2.56 -17.25
N GLY A 162 4.55 -1.96 -18.13
CA GLY A 162 5.89 -2.45 -18.44
C GLY A 162 6.81 -2.51 -17.22
N ALA A 163 6.77 -1.49 -16.35
CA ALA A 163 7.54 -1.46 -15.10
C ALA A 163 7.10 -2.57 -14.13
N VAL A 164 5.79 -2.75 -13.92
CA VAL A 164 5.23 -3.84 -13.09
C VAL A 164 5.62 -5.21 -13.66
N ALA A 165 5.55 -5.37 -14.98
CA ALA A 165 5.94 -6.61 -15.65
C ALA A 165 7.44 -6.92 -15.48
N ASN A 166 8.30 -5.90 -15.48
CA ASN A 166 9.73 -6.04 -15.19
C ASN A 166 9.98 -6.48 -13.75
N ILE A 167 9.30 -5.87 -12.77
CA ILE A 167 9.39 -6.26 -11.36
C ILE A 167 9.01 -7.74 -11.19
N ARG A 168 7.92 -8.18 -11.83
CA ARG A 168 7.51 -9.59 -11.80
C ARG A 168 8.56 -10.55 -12.36
N ARG A 169 9.29 -10.15 -13.40
CA ARG A 169 10.28 -11.01 -14.08
C ARG A 169 11.64 -11.02 -13.38
N ARG A 170 12.08 -9.88 -12.83
CA ARG A 170 13.46 -9.65 -12.39
C ARG A 170 13.59 -9.32 -10.91
N GLY A 171 12.49 -9.04 -10.21
CA GLY A 171 12.49 -8.47 -8.87
C GLY A 171 12.65 -6.93 -8.90
N PRO A 172 12.35 -6.24 -7.78
CA PRO A 172 12.31 -4.78 -7.73
C PRO A 172 13.68 -4.10 -7.96
N VAL A 173 14.77 -4.71 -7.48
CA VAL A 173 16.13 -4.17 -7.60
C VAL A 173 16.60 -4.20 -9.06
N GLU A 174 16.56 -5.38 -9.69
CA GLU A 174 17.00 -5.56 -11.09
C GLU A 174 16.04 -4.99 -12.14
N ALA A 175 14.79 -4.71 -11.75
CA ALA A 175 13.83 -4.04 -12.64
C ALA A 175 14.06 -2.53 -12.78
N LEU A 176 14.82 -1.91 -11.86
CA LEU A 176 15.12 -0.49 -11.93
C LEU A 176 15.92 -0.18 -13.19
N THR A 177 15.46 0.79 -13.98
CA THR A 177 16.13 1.29 -15.19
C THR A 177 16.21 2.82 -15.18
N GLY A 178 16.58 3.42 -16.30
CA GLY A 178 16.60 4.87 -16.44
C GLY A 178 17.89 5.53 -15.95
N PRO A 179 17.90 6.87 -15.83
CA PRO A 179 19.13 7.64 -15.61
C PRO A 179 19.80 7.34 -14.27
N ILE A 180 19.03 7.10 -13.20
CA ILE A 180 19.59 6.77 -11.88
C ILE A 180 20.31 5.42 -11.91
N ARG A 181 19.70 4.38 -12.50
CA ARG A 181 20.29 3.03 -12.61
C ARG A 181 21.66 3.03 -13.29
N ARG A 182 21.89 3.93 -14.25
CA ARG A 182 23.14 4.06 -15.02
C ARG A 182 24.06 5.17 -14.53
N GLY A 183 23.69 5.90 -13.47
CA GLY A 183 24.48 7.02 -12.94
C GLY A 183 24.59 8.24 -13.88
N ASP A 184 23.55 8.50 -14.69
CA ASP A 184 23.49 9.61 -15.63
C ASP A 184 23.11 10.92 -14.90
N ALA A 185 24.13 11.53 -14.30
CA ALA A 185 24.02 12.78 -13.55
C ALA A 185 23.60 13.98 -14.42
N GLU A 186 23.87 13.95 -15.72
CA GLU A 186 23.54 15.04 -16.62
C GLU A 186 22.03 15.09 -16.88
N THR A 187 21.44 13.94 -17.23
CA THR A 187 19.98 13.82 -17.38
C THR A 187 19.26 14.21 -16.10
N VAL A 188 19.74 13.76 -14.93
CA VAL A 188 19.21 14.16 -13.62
C VAL A 188 19.24 15.68 -13.43
N THR A 189 20.35 16.32 -13.77
CA THR A 189 20.49 17.78 -13.67
C THR A 189 19.50 18.50 -14.58
N ARG A 190 19.27 17.99 -15.79
CA ARG A 190 18.28 18.55 -16.74
C ARG A 190 16.86 18.40 -16.21
N HIS A 191 16.48 17.24 -15.67
CA HIS A 191 15.16 17.04 -15.05
C HIS A 191 14.92 18.05 -13.92
N LEU A 192 15.86 18.19 -12.99
CA LEU A 192 15.72 19.10 -11.85
C LEU A 192 15.53 20.57 -12.22
N ARG A 193 15.88 20.98 -13.45
CA ARG A 193 15.69 22.35 -13.94
C ARG A 193 14.27 22.66 -14.38
N VAL A 194 13.49 21.65 -14.74
CA VAL A 194 12.15 21.81 -15.36
C VAL A 194 11.00 21.32 -14.48
N LEU A 195 11.29 20.61 -13.40
CA LEU A 195 10.27 20.07 -12.49
C LEU A 195 9.74 21.14 -11.53
N ASP A 196 8.42 21.21 -11.38
CA ASP A 196 7.77 22.08 -10.37
C ASP A 196 8.00 21.55 -8.94
N ARG A 197 8.06 20.23 -8.77
CA ARG A 197 8.26 19.53 -7.48
C ARG A 197 9.59 18.78 -7.48
N PRO A 198 10.73 19.48 -7.57
CA PRO A 198 12.05 18.85 -7.66
C PRO A 198 12.40 18.07 -6.39
N ASP A 199 11.80 18.40 -5.25
CA ASP A 199 12.04 17.71 -3.98
C ASP A 199 11.44 16.29 -3.97
N LEU A 200 10.26 16.08 -4.58
CA LEU A 200 9.69 14.74 -4.75
C LEU A 200 10.59 13.88 -5.64
N TYR A 201 11.04 14.44 -6.78
CA TYR A 201 11.99 13.76 -7.65
C TYR A 201 13.29 13.41 -6.92
N ARG A 202 13.83 14.33 -6.10
CA ARG A 202 15.04 14.06 -5.30
C ARG A 202 14.84 12.92 -4.32
N MET A 203 13.74 12.91 -3.56
CA MET A 203 13.46 11.84 -2.59
C MET A 203 13.40 10.47 -3.28
N LEU A 204 12.64 10.36 -4.38
CA LEU A 204 12.54 9.13 -5.14
C LEU A 204 13.86 8.72 -5.78
N ALA A 205 14.60 9.69 -6.34
CA ALA A 205 15.87 9.44 -7.01
C ALA A 205 17.00 9.04 -6.05
N LEU A 206 16.98 9.53 -4.80
CA LEU A 206 17.93 9.12 -3.78
C LEU A 206 17.68 7.67 -3.34
N VAL A 207 16.42 7.29 -3.11
CA VAL A 207 16.06 5.88 -2.84
C VAL A 207 16.39 4.99 -4.04
N ALA A 208 16.12 5.45 -5.26
CA ALA A 208 16.50 4.73 -6.47
C ALA A 208 18.03 4.61 -6.64
N LEU A 209 18.82 5.56 -6.11
CA LEU A 209 20.27 5.49 -6.15
C LEU A 209 20.79 4.41 -5.20
N GLU A 210 20.22 4.28 -4.01
CA GLU A 210 20.52 3.19 -3.07
C GLU A 210 20.25 1.83 -3.73
N ILE A 211 19.08 1.67 -4.37
CA ILE A 211 18.73 0.46 -5.14
C ILE A 211 19.71 0.22 -6.31
N ALA A 212 20.16 1.28 -6.99
CA ALA A 212 21.12 1.15 -8.08
C ALA A 212 22.51 0.72 -7.59
N GLU A 213 22.94 1.19 -6.42
CA GLU A 213 24.17 0.76 -5.75
C GLU A 213 24.09 -0.73 -5.34
N GLU A 214 22.95 -1.17 -4.79
CA GLU A 214 22.68 -2.59 -4.52
C GLU A 214 22.75 -3.44 -5.80
N ALA A 215 22.31 -2.89 -6.94
CA ALA A 215 22.37 -3.51 -8.26
C ALA A 215 23.73 -3.35 -8.97
N GLY A 216 24.78 -2.92 -8.25
CA GLY A 216 26.16 -2.84 -8.74
C GLY A 216 26.49 -1.62 -9.60
N LEU A 217 25.84 -0.47 -9.38
CA LEU A 217 26.25 0.79 -10.00
C LEU A 217 27.69 1.17 -9.56
N ASP A 218 28.50 1.62 -10.52
CA ASP A 218 29.85 2.13 -10.27
C ASP A 218 29.83 3.24 -9.19
N PRO A 219 30.65 3.13 -8.12
CA PRO A 219 30.67 4.11 -7.03
C PRO A 219 30.97 5.55 -7.47
N ALA A 220 31.81 5.74 -8.50
CA ALA A 220 32.11 7.09 -8.99
C ALA A 220 30.91 7.70 -9.73
N ALA A 221 30.18 6.89 -10.51
CA ALA A 221 28.91 7.28 -11.14
C ALA A 221 27.82 7.56 -10.11
N ALA A 222 27.71 6.72 -9.06
CA ALA A 222 26.80 6.96 -7.95
C ALA A 222 27.10 8.28 -7.25
N GLY A 223 28.38 8.54 -6.94
CA GLY A 223 28.83 9.78 -6.32
C GLY A 223 28.53 11.03 -7.17
N ARG A 224 28.70 10.98 -8.50
CA ARG A 224 28.31 12.08 -9.40
C ARG A 224 26.81 12.32 -9.38
N THR A 225 26.02 11.25 -9.42
CA THR A 225 24.54 11.33 -9.42
C THR A 225 24.01 11.88 -8.10
N LYS A 226 24.56 11.42 -6.96
CA LYS A 226 24.23 11.95 -5.63
C LYS A 226 24.49 13.44 -5.55
N ARG A 227 25.63 13.92 -6.05
CA ARG A 227 25.95 15.35 -6.12
C ARG A 227 24.96 16.12 -6.98
N ALA A 228 24.54 15.60 -8.13
CA ALA A 228 23.52 16.24 -8.96
C ALA A 228 22.17 16.37 -8.23
N LEU A 229 21.80 15.37 -7.43
CA LEU A 229 20.56 15.38 -6.64
C LEU A 229 20.59 16.37 -5.46
N THR A 230 21.74 16.54 -4.82
CA THR A 230 21.86 17.33 -3.58
C THR A 230 22.38 18.76 -3.79
N ARG A 231 22.89 19.08 -4.99
CA ARG A 231 23.37 20.43 -5.31
C ARG A 231 22.20 21.41 -5.52
N ASP A 232 22.41 22.66 -5.11
CA ASP A 232 21.54 23.81 -5.38
C ASP A 232 20.06 23.66 -4.96
N VAL A 233 19.77 22.85 -3.93
CA VAL A 233 18.41 22.58 -3.43
C VAL A 233 17.63 23.87 -3.14
N ALA A 234 18.27 24.85 -2.49
CA ALA A 234 17.66 26.14 -2.18
C ALA A 234 17.31 26.96 -3.43
N ALA A 235 18.13 26.88 -4.49
CA ALA A 235 17.90 27.60 -5.73
C ALA A 235 16.76 26.98 -6.56
N THR A 236 16.65 25.66 -6.58
CA THR A 236 15.56 24.97 -7.28
C THR A 236 14.20 25.24 -6.63
N ARG A 237 14.14 25.29 -5.28
CA ARG A 237 12.91 25.63 -4.53
C ARG A 237 12.35 27.02 -4.84
N ARG A 238 13.23 28.00 -5.10
CA ARG A 238 12.81 29.38 -5.42
C ARG A 238 12.19 29.51 -6.81
N ARG A 239 12.52 28.61 -7.75
CA ARG A 239 11.97 28.63 -9.11
C ARG A 239 10.55 28.06 -9.19
N GLY A 240 10.24 26.98 -8.46
CA GLY A 240 8.89 26.39 -8.46
C GLY A 240 7.82 27.17 -7.67
N ARG A 241 8.16 28.34 -7.12
CA ARG A 241 7.25 29.25 -6.38
C ARG A 241 6.88 30.51 -7.17
N ARG A 242 7.41 30.68 -8.37
CA ARG A 242 7.09 31.76 -9.30
C ARG A 242 6.21 31.22 -10.40
#